data_AF-A0A1Y3NI02-F1
#
_entry.id   AF-A0A1Y3NI02-F1
#
_cell.length_a   1.000
_cell.length_b   1.000
_cell.length_c   1.000
_cell.angle_alpha   90.00
_cell.angle_beta   90.00
_cell.angle_gamma   90.00
#
_symmetry.space_group_name_H-M   'P 1'
#
loop_
_entity.id
_entity.type
_entity.pdbx_description
1 polymer ?
#
loop_
_entity_poly.entity_id
_entity_poly.type
_entity_poly.pdbx_seq_one_letter_code
_entity_poly.pdbx_strand_id
1 'polypeptide(L)'
;MANILSEVSSPNMKDTYRWRELLALYCDSMIWKYRGKDRTPDEVVEQLKIFEVKAAKIGKKFKTKKSQSLLKEFIQLNYDIVSIKRFYELNQTAVYKILKKHDKRTHLLASEGFPKFARDETFFKDNIVRSLVYQISSRLLTVIPNPEEYYCPICREISYKPIRLDCGHLYCVRCLMKAKRLNIRDCPICRKPDVVYNANKNNLDVKLMHKMKAKFPREVKEKISESRNEKAKEESEHLLQMYGYGNPNQCAIM
;
A
#
# COMPACT_ATOMS: atom_id res chain seq x y z
N MET A 1 -0.83 -16.05 -12.70
CA MET A 1 -0.11 -15.13 -11.79
C MET A 1 -0.77 -14.98 -10.41
N ALA A 2 -1.99 -14.43 -10.28
CA ALA A 2 -2.62 -14.12 -8.97
C ALA A 2 -2.72 -15.32 -8.00
N ASN A 3 -3.12 -16.49 -8.49
CA ASN A 3 -3.22 -17.71 -7.65
C ASN A 3 -1.85 -18.15 -7.12
N ILE A 4 -0.82 -18.12 -7.96
CA ILE A 4 0.56 -18.46 -7.58
C ILE A 4 1.08 -17.43 -6.58
N LEU A 5 0.81 -16.14 -6.82
CA LEU A 5 1.16 -15.07 -5.88
C LEU A 5 0.52 -15.32 -4.52
N SER A 6 -0.77 -15.64 -4.47
CA SER A 6 -1.47 -15.99 -3.23
C SER A 6 -0.82 -17.18 -2.52
N GLU A 7 -0.40 -18.21 -3.25
CA GLU A 7 0.28 -19.37 -2.69
C GLU A 7 1.62 -18.99 -2.06
N VAL A 8 2.50 -18.28 -2.79
CA VAL A 8 3.87 -17.99 -2.33
C VAL A 8 3.96 -16.86 -1.31
N SER A 9 2.89 -16.05 -1.20
CA SER A 9 2.79 -14.92 -0.27
C SER A 9 1.79 -15.13 0.86
N SER A 10 1.22 -16.34 0.98
CA SER A 10 0.35 -16.70 2.11
C SER A 10 1.06 -16.54 3.44
N PRO A 11 0.35 -16.21 4.54
CA PRO A 11 0.98 -16.03 5.83
C PRO A 11 1.81 -17.26 6.23
N ASN A 12 3.00 -17.01 6.79
CA ASN A 12 4.01 -18.02 7.15
C ASN A 12 4.82 -18.62 5.99
N MET A 13 4.53 -18.27 4.74
CA MET A 13 5.37 -18.69 3.62
C MET A 13 6.72 -17.97 3.64
N LYS A 14 7.76 -18.69 3.20
CA LYS A 14 9.18 -18.25 3.26
C LYS A 14 9.44 -16.89 2.60
N ASP A 15 8.67 -16.56 1.57
CA ASP A 15 8.88 -15.38 0.72
C ASP A 15 7.83 -14.27 0.92
N THR A 16 6.88 -14.45 1.85
CA THR A 16 5.79 -13.48 2.14
C THR A 16 6.29 -12.05 2.29
N TYR A 17 7.26 -11.80 3.16
CA TYR A 17 7.77 -10.45 3.42
C TYR A 17 8.57 -9.86 2.27
N ARG A 18 9.20 -10.71 1.45
CA ARG A 18 9.93 -10.26 0.26
C ARG A 18 8.95 -9.85 -0.83
N TRP A 19 7.83 -10.55 -0.97
CA TRP A 19 6.74 -10.14 -1.85
C TRP A 19 6.08 -8.85 -1.39
N ARG A 20 5.87 -8.66 -0.07
CA ARG A 20 5.41 -7.38 0.49
C ARG A 20 6.35 -6.22 0.12
N GLU A 21 7.65 -6.41 0.35
CA GLU A 21 8.70 -5.43 0.02
C GLU A 21 8.71 -5.11 -1.49
N LEU A 22 8.61 -6.13 -2.34
CA LEU A 22 8.60 -5.98 -3.80
C LEU A 22 7.37 -5.20 -4.29
N LEU A 23 6.17 -5.52 -3.79
CA LEU A 23 4.95 -4.86 -4.22
C LEU A 23 4.87 -3.42 -3.70
N ALA A 24 5.34 -3.15 -2.49
CA ALA A 24 5.50 -1.78 -1.99
C ALA A 24 6.43 -0.98 -2.91
N LEU A 25 7.59 -1.54 -3.24
CA LEU A 25 8.53 -0.94 -4.20
C LEU A 25 7.87 -0.68 -5.56
N TYR A 26 7.02 -1.60 -6.06
CA TYR A 26 6.32 -1.42 -7.33
C TYR A 26 5.34 -0.25 -7.28
N CYS A 27 4.56 -0.11 -6.21
CA CYS A 27 3.67 1.03 -5.98
C CYS A 27 4.45 2.35 -5.93
N ASP A 28 5.53 2.39 -5.16
CA ASP A 28 6.35 3.58 -4.96
C ASP A 28 7.13 4.00 -6.21
N SER A 29 7.35 3.06 -7.14
CA SER A 29 8.06 3.33 -8.39
C SER A 29 7.25 4.16 -9.38
N MET A 30 5.93 4.34 -9.17
CA MET A 30 5.09 5.24 -9.99
C MET A 30 5.29 5.03 -11.51
N ILE A 31 5.37 3.76 -11.92
CA ILE A 31 5.81 3.33 -13.26
C ILE A 31 4.90 3.87 -14.37
N TRP A 32 3.60 3.91 -14.13
CA TRP A 32 2.60 4.24 -15.16
C TRP A 32 2.14 5.70 -15.13
N LYS A 33 2.20 6.35 -13.95
CA LYS A 33 1.69 7.69 -13.73
C LYS A 33 2.61 8.50 -12.83
N TYR A 34 2.76 9.79 -13.11
CA TYR A 34 3.45 10.73 -12.24
C TYR A 34 2.62 12.00 -12.08
N ARG A 35 2.38 12.41 -10.82
CA ARG A 35 1.53 13.59 -10.48
C ARG A 35 0.17 13.59 -11.20
N GLY A 36 -0.47 12.42 -11.28
CA GLY A 36 -1.78 12.25 -11.91
C GLY A 36 -1.78 12.18 -13.44
N LYS A 37 -0.63 12.34 -14.11
CA LYS A 37 -0.50 12.24 -15.57
C LYS A 37 0.03 10.87 -15.98
N ASP A 38 -0.49 10.32 -17.08
CA ASP A 38 0.03 9.10 -17.70
C ASP A 38 1.42 9.38 -18.28
N ARG A 39 2.37 8.49 -18.03
CA ARG A 39 3.72 8.56 -18.62
C ARG A 39 3.70 8.15 -20.10
N THR A 40 4.65 8.63 -20.89
CA THR A 40 4.91 8.14 -22.26
C THR A 40 5.52 6.73 -22.21
N PRO A 41 5.52 5.95 -23.31
CA PRO A 41 6.09 4.59 -23.30
C PRO A 41 7.57 4.60 -22.93
N ASP A 42 8.32 5.61 -23.38
CA ASP A 42 9.76 5.73 -23.10
C ASP A 42 10.01 6.04 -21.63
N GLU A 43 9.21 6.95 -21.04
CA GLU A 43 9.26 7.23 -19.60
C GLU A 43 8.89 6.00 -18.76
N VAL A 44 7.90 5.21 -19.20
CA VAL A 44 7.52 3.96 -18.52
C VAL A 44 8.68 2.95 -18.59
N VAL A 45 9.33 2.78 -19.74
CA VAL A 45 10.50 1.90 -19.88
C VAL A 45 11.63 2.31 -18.94
N GLU A 46 11.92 3.61 -18.86
CA GLU A 46 12.97 4.12 -17.98
C GLU A 46 12.66 3.81 -16.51
N GLN A 47 11.43 4.07 -16.06
CA GLN A 47 11.02 3.72 -14.70
C GLN A 47 11.01 2.22 -14.44
N LEU A 48 10.60 1.41 -15.42
CA LEU A 48 10.57 -0.04 -15.29
C LEU A 48 11.98 -0.61 -15.15
N LYS A 49 12.98 -0.06 -15.85
CA LYS A 49 14.39 -0.42 -15.68
C LYS A 49 14.90 -0.08 -14.27
N ILE A 50 14.55 1.10 -13.75
CA ILE A 50 14.90 1.50 -12.38
C ILE A 50 14.27 0.54 -11.36
N PHE A 51 12.98 0.22 -11.55
CA PHE A 51 12.28 -0.77 -10.73
C PHE A 51 12.96 -2.13 -10.81
N GLU A 52 13.28 -2.62 -12.00
CA GLU A 52 13.89 -3.93 -12.24
C GLU A 52 15.23 -4.10 -11.51
N VAL A 53 16.10 -3.08 -11.55
CA VAL A 53 17.38 -3.10 -10.82
C VAL A 53 17.15 -3.21 -9.30
N LYS A 54 16.17 -2.49 -8.76
CA LYS A 54 15.82 -2.56 -7.33
C LYS A 54 15.16 -3.91 -6.98
N ALA A 55 14.23 -4.37 -7.82
CA ALA A 55 13.54 -5.63 -7.70
C ALA A 55 14.51 -6.82 -7.75
N ALA A 56 15.55 -6.77 -8.57
CA ALA A 56 16.58 -7.82 -8.64
C ALA A 56 17.30 -8.01 -7.30
N LYS A 57 17.53 -6.94 -6.53
CA LYS A 57 18.13 -7.03 -5.18
C LYS A 57 17.23 -7.80 -4.21
N ILE A 58 15.91 -7.60 -4.30
CA ILE A 58 14.91 -8.34 -3.51
C ILE A 58 14.81 -9.79 -4.03
N GLY A 59 14.79 -9.96 -5.35
CA GLY A 59 14.70 -11.24 -6.04
C GLY A 59 15.81 -12.22 -5.66
N LYS A 60 17.05 -11.73 -5.51
CA LYS A 60 18.18 -12.52 -4.99
C LYS A 60 17.94 -13.12 -3.60
N LYS A 61 17.07 -12.49 -2.80
CA LYS A 61 16.73 -12.97 -1.46
C LYS A 61 15.63 -14.02 -1.47
N PHE A 62 14.87 -14.20 -2.57
CA PHE A 62 13.77 -15.18 -2.62
C PHE A 62 14.28 -16.61 -2.40
N LYS A 63 13.61 -17.33 -1.50
CA LYS A 63 13.98 -18.68 -1.05
C LYS A 63 13.41 -19.79 -1.94
N THR A 64 12.34 -19.51 -2.68
CA THR A 64 11.64 -20.52 -3.49
C THR A 64 11.82 -20.27 -4.99
N LYS A 65 12.02 -21.35 -5.77
CA LYS A 65 12.07 -21.28 -7.24
C LYS A 65 10.76 -20.72 -7.83
N LYS A 66 9.61 -21.07 -7.23
CA LYS A 66 8.30 -20.51 -7.61
C LYS A 66 8.29 -18.98 -7.53
N SER A 67 8.78 -18.40 -6.43
CA SER A 67 8.83 -16.93 -6.29
C SER A 67 9.79 -16.28 -7.28
N GLN A 68 10.93 -16.91 -7.56
CA GLN A 68 11.87 -16.42 -8.56
C GLN A 68 11.29 -16.44 -9.98
N SER A 69 10.58 -17.51 -10.37
CA SER A 69 9.87 -17.59 -11.66
C SER A 69 8.78 -16.54 -11.74
N LEU A 70 7.96 -16.43 -10.69
CA LEU A 70 6.85 -15.48 -10.63
C LEU A 70 7.33 -14.02 -10.72
N LEU A 71 8.50 -13.68 -10.15
CA LEU A 71 9.11 -12.36 -10.31
C LEU A 71 9.46 -12.07 -11.77
N LYS A 72 10.05 -13.04 -12.48
CA LYS A 72 10.37 -12.90 -13.91
C LYS A 72 9.11 -12.70 -14.74
N GLU A 73 8.08 -13.51 -14.49
CA GLU A 73 6.77 -13.37 -15.14
C GLU A 73 6.14 -12.00 -14.86
N PHE A 74 6.25 -11.49 -13.62
CA PHE A 74 5.72 -10.18 -13.24
C PHE A 74 6.44 -9.04 -13.95
N ILE A 75 7.78 -9.10 -14.07
CA ILE A 75 8.56 -8.10 -14.82
C ILE A 75 8.19 -8.17 -16.30
N GLN A 76 8.12 -9.37 -16.88
CA GLN A 76 7.75 -9.56 -18.29
C GLN A 76 6.36 -9.00 -18.59
N LEU A 77 5.37 -9.28 -17.74
CA LEU A 77 4.02 -8.73 -17.87
C LEU A 77 4.01 -7.20 -17.97
N ASN A 78 4.87 -6.51 -17.21
CA ASN A 78 4.98 -5.06 -17.31
C ASN A 78 5.54 -4.60 -18.66
N TYR A 79 6.58 -5.27 -19.17
CA TYR A 79 7.13 -4.98 -20.51
C TYR A 79 6.13 -5.29 -21.64
N ASP A 80 5.31 -6.32 -21.48
CA ASP A 80 4.25 -6.64 -22.45
C ASP A 80 3.20 -5.50 -22.50
N ILE A 81 2.80 -4.96 -21.34
CA ILE A 81 1.87 -3.82 -21.27
C ILE A 81 2.50 -2.55 -21.88
N VAL A 82 3.80 -2.32 -21.67
CA VAL A 82 4.53 -1.23 -22.34
C VAL A 82 4.50 -1.40 -23.86
N SER A 83 4.68 -2.62 -24.35
CA SER A 83 4.66 -2.92 -25.78
C SER A 83 3.28 -2.62 -26.38
N ILE A 84 2.21 -3.00 -25.68
CA ILE A 84 0.82 -2.66 -26.05
C ILE A 84 0.63 -1.13 -26.05
N LYS A 85 1.17 -0.42 -25.07
CA LYS A 85 1.11 1.05 -25.00
C LYS A 85 1.83 1.73 -26.17
N ARG A 86 3.02 1.24 -26.53
CA ARG A 86 3.76 1.77 -27.68
C ARG A 86 3.03 1.49 -28.99
N PHE A 87 2.48 0.30 -29.16
CA PHE A 87 1.65 -0.04 -30.33
C PHE A 87 0.45 0.89 -30.44
N TYR A 88 -0.22 1.17 -29.32
CA TYR A 88 -1.34 2.10 -29.28
C TYR A 88 -0.98 3.51 -29.77
N GLU A 89 0.12 4.09 -29.28
CA GLU A 89 0.56 5.44 -29.68
C GLU A 89 1.04 5.51 -31.13
N LEU A 90 1.71 4.46 -31.62
CA LEU A 90 2.08 4.35 -33.03
C LEU A 90 0.85 4.31 -33.93
N ASN A 91 -0.18 3.54 -33.57
CA ASN A 91 -1.41 3.48 -34.33
C ASN A 91 -2.16 4.81 -34.34
N GLN A 92 -2.24 5.51 -33.21
CA GLN A 92 -2.83 6.86 -33.17
C GLN A 92 -2.10 7.82 -34.12
N THR A 93 -0.77 7.78 -34.11
CA THR A 93 0.05 8.58 -35.02
C THR A 93 -0.18 8.21 -36.49
N ALA A 94 -0.27 6.91 -36.79
CA ALA A 94 -0.52 6.41 -38.14
C ALA A 94 -1.91 6.87 -38.64
N VAL A 95 -2.95 6.71 -37.83
CA VAL A 95 -4.32 7.16 -38.16
C VAL A 95 -4.34 8.66 -38.45
N TYR A 96 -3.70 9.48 -37.61
CA TYR A 96 -3.61 10.92 -37.85
C TYR A 96 -2.89 11.26 -39.16
N LYS A 97 -1.78 10.58 -39.47
CA LYS A 97 -1.04 10.77 -40.72
C LYS A 97 -1.85 10.33 -41.94
N ILE A 98 -2.60 9.24 -41.84
CA ILE A 98 -3.51 8.76 -42.89
C ILE A 98 -4.58 9.80 -43.17
N LEU A 99 -5.23 10.33 -42.13
CA LEU A 99 -6.27 11.36 -42.27
C LEU A 99 -5.71 12.65 -42.87
N LYS A 100 -4.53 13.11 -42.43
CA LYS A 100 -3.86 14.25 -43.07
C LYS A 100 -3.57 14.02 -44.55
N LYS A 101 -3.16 12.79 -44.92
CA LYS A 101 -2.90 12.44 -46.32
C LYS A 101 -4.20 12.37 -47.13
N HIS A 102 -5.28 11.90 -46.52
CA HIS A 102 -6.62 11.88 -47.11
C HIS A 102 -7.12 13.30 -47.39
N ASP A 103 -7.04 14.20 -46.40
CA ASP A 103 -7.50 15.59 -46.53
C ASP A 103 -6.73 16.33 -47.63
N LYS A 104 -5.40 16.14 -47.70
CA LYS A 104 -4.58 16.70 -48.78
C LYS A 104 -4.97 16.24 -50.19
N ARG A 105 -5.54 15.03 -50.32
CA ARG A 105 -5.92 14.44 -51.61
C ARG A 105 -7.36 14.73 -52.02
N THR A 106 -8.24 14.87 -51.03
CA THR A 106 -9.69 14.97 -51.23
C THR A 106 -10.23 16.38 -50.99
N HIS A 107 -9.41 17.26 -50.40
CA HIS A 107 -9.82 18.59 -49.92
C HIS A 107 -10.95 18.55 -48.86
N LEU A 108 -11.18 17.38 -48.26
CA LEU A 108 -12.07 17.21 -47.10
C LEU A 108 -11.31 17.49 -45.79
N LEU A 109 -12.03 17.58 -44.67
CA LEU A 109 -11.50 17.98 -43.35
C LEU A 109 -11.62 16.87 -42.30
N ALA A 110 -11.39 15.61 -42.69
CA ALA A 110 -11.55 14.47 -41.80
C ALA A 110 -10.55 14.49 -40.62
N SER A 111 -9.34 15.02 -40.82
CA SER A 111 -8.33 15.16 -39.78
C SER A 111 -8.63 16.24 -38.73
N GLU A 112 -9.61 17.12 -38.98
CA GLU A 112 -10.09 18.10 -38.00
C GLU A 112 -11.17 17.52 -37.09
N GLY A 113 -12.10 16.74 -37.66
CA GLY A 113 -13.20 16.11 -36.92
C GLY A 113 -12.78 14.87 -36.11
N PHE A 114 -11.90 14.04 -36.68
CA PHE A 114 -11.54 12.76 -36.09
C PHE A 114 -10.83 12.85 -34.72
N PRO A 115 -9.90 13.79 -34.45
CA PRO A 115 -9.30 13.92 -33.12
C PRO A 115 -10.32 14.25 -32.03
N LYS A 116 -11.42 14.94 -32.38
CA LYS A 116 -12.52 15.19 -31.45
C LYS A 116 -13.29 13.89 -31.18
N PHE A 117 -13.70 13.20 -32.24
CA PHE A 117 -14.35 11.88 -32.16
C PHE A 117 -13.52 10.87 -31.35
N ALA A 118 -12.23 10.73 -31.66
CA ALA A 118 -11.33 9.81 -30.95
C ALA A 118 -11.04 10.20 -29.50
N ARG A 119 -11.32 11.43 -29.06
CA ARG A 119 -11.24 11.78 -27.62
C ARG A 119 -12.48 11.36 -26.86
N ASP A 120 -13.63 11.37 -27.53
CA ASP A 120 -14.93 11.15 -26.90
C ASP A 120 -15.31 9.66 -26.91
N GLU A 121 -14.85 8.92 -27.91
CA GLU A 121 -15.07 7.48 -28.04
C GLU A 121 -14.25 6.65 -27.05
N THR A 122 -14.92 5.79 -26.29
CA THR A 122 -14.35 4.93 -25.25
C THR A 122 -13.22 4.04 -25.77
N PHE A 123 -13.34 3.53 -27.01
CA PHE A 123 -12.30 2.72 -27.65
C PHE A 123 -10.94 3.44 -27.74
N PHE A 124 -10.96 4.76 -27.97
CA PHE A 124 -9.76 5.60 -28.10
C PHE A 124 -9.39 6.35 -26.80
N LYS A 125 -10.37 6.56 -25.91
CA LYS A 125 -10.19 7.23 -24.62
C LYS A 125 -9.67 6.29 -23.53
N ASP A 126 -10.26 5.10 -23.43
CA ASP A 126 -9.92 4.07 -22.44
C ASP A 126 -9.20 2.93 -23.13
N ASN A 127 -7.92 3.17 -23.44
CA ASN A 127 -7.11 2.14 -24.06
C ASN A 127 -6.99 0.90 -23.14
N ILE A 128 -6.84 -0.26 -23.78
CA ILE A 128 -6.62 -1.55 -23.11
C ILE A 128 -5.49 -1.48 -22.06
N VAL A 129 -4.50 -0.59 -22.25
CA VAL A 129 -3.40 -0.35 -21.31
C VAL A 129 -3.92 0.11 -19.95
N ARG A 130 -4.82 1.10 -19.89
CA ARG A 130 -5.40 1.57 -18.62
C ARG A 130 -6.14 0.45 -17.90
N SER A 131 -6.89 -0.37 -18.64
CA SER A 131 -7.57 -1.54 -18.07
C SER A 131 -6.58 -2.55 -17.50
N LEU A 132 -5.52 -2.89 -18.24
CA LEU A 132 -4.48 -3.82 -17.80
C LEU A 132 -3.74 -3.30 -16.55
N VAL A 133 -3.36 -2.03 -16.54
CA VAL A 133 -2.73 -1.38 -15.37
C VAL A 133 -3.68 -1.39 -14.17
N TYR A 134 -4.96 -1.08 -14.38
CA TYR A 134 -5.97 -1.17 -13.33
C TYR A 134 -6.14 -2.60 -12.81
N GLN A 135 -6.10 -3.63 -13.67
CA GLN A 135 -6.17 -5.03 -13.23
C GLN A 135 -4.94 -5.43 -12.40
N ILE A 136 -3.73 -4.96 -12.73
CA ILE A 136 -2.56 -5.15 -11.87
C ILE A 136 -2.82 -4.54 -10.49
N SER A 137 -3.26 -3.28 -10.44
CA SER A 137 -3.48 -2.58 -9.18
C SER A 137 -4.62 -3.17 -8.35
N SER A 138 -5.74 -3.53 -8.97
CA SER A 138 -6.96 -3.99 -8.28
C SER A 138 -6.92 -5.47 -7.90
N ARG A 139 -6.19 -6.31 -8.64
CA ARG A 139 -6.15 -7.77 -8.40
C ARG A 139 -4.82 -8.28 -7.89
N LEU A 140 -3.67 -7.79 -8.37
CA LEU A 140 -2.37 -8.33 -7.94
C LEU A 140 -1.90 -7.67 -6.65
N LEU A 141 -2.06 -6.36 -6.52
CA LEU A 141 -1.62 -5.65 -5.30
C LEU A 141 -2.51 -5.95 -4.09
N THR A 142 -3.79 -6.29 -4.30
CA THR A 142 -4.74 -6.59 -3.22
C THR A 142 -4.62 -8.01 -2.68
N VAL A 143 -3.89 -8.91 -3.36
CA VAL A 143 -3.62 -10.28 -2.90
C VAL A 143 -2.79 -10.28 -1.61
N ILE A 144 -1.88 -9.32 -1.47
CA ILE A 144 -1.02 -9.20 -0.28
C ILE A 144 -1.52 -8.02 0.55
N PRO A 145 -2.25 -8.27 1.65
CA PRO A 145 -2.87 -7.20 2.44
C PRO A 145 -1.79 -6.33 3.10
N ASN A 146 -1.85 -5.01 3.05
CA ASN A 146 -0.83 -4.15 3.67
C ASN A 146 -0.98 -4.13 5.21
N PRO A 147 0.07 -4.39 6.02
CA PRO A 147 -0.03 -4.26 7.49
C PRO A 147 -0.37 -2.83 7.94
N GLU A 148 0.00 -1.80 7.19
CA GLU A 148 -0.21 -0.39 7.54
C GLU A 148 -1.69 -0.02 7.69
N GLU A 149 -2.58 -0.70 6.97
CA GLU A 149 -4.04 -0.54 7.10
C GLU A 149 -4.54 -0.83 8.52
N TYR A 150 -3.74 -1.53 9.33
CA TYR A 150 -4.08 -1.95 10.69
C TYR A 150 -3.24 -1.24 11.76
N TYR A 151 -2.49 -0.20 11.36
CA TYR A 151 -1.61 0.52 12.28
C TYR A 151 -2.41 1.43 13.22
N CYS A 152 -1.98 1.46 14.48
CA CYS A 152 -2.46 2.40 15.46
C CYS A 152 -1.92 3.79 15.13
N PRO A 153 -2.75 4.82 14.99
CA PRO A 153 -2.32 6.18 14.65
C PRO A 153 -1.37 6.82 15.68
N ILE A 154 -1.42 6.34 16.92
CA ILE A 154 -0.62 6.87 18.03
C ILE A 154 0.81 6.32 17.98
N CYS A 155 0.98 4.99 17.88
CA CYS A 155 2.31 4.37 17.88
C CYS A 155 2.84 4.01 16.49
N ARG A 156 2.04 4.18 15.42
CA ARG A 156 2.40 3.91 14.02
C ARG A 156 2.87 2.48 13.75
N GLU A 157 2.34 1.54 14.53
CA GLU A 157 2.63 0.12 14.42
C GLU A 157 1.34 -0.67 14.46
N ILE A 158 1.42 -1.96 14.12
CA ILE A 158 0.28 -2.86 14.08
C ILE A 158 -0.49 -2.84 15.42
N SER A 159 -1.81 -2.65 15.34
CA SER A 159 -2.63 -2.46 16.54
C SER A 159 -2.63 -3.70 17.45
N TYR A 160 -2.12 -3.56 18.68
CA TYR A 160 -2.12 -4.61 19.71
C TYR A 160 -3.34 -4.50 20.62
N LYS A 161 -4.11 -5.60 20.72
CA LYS A 161 -5.45 -5.63 21.34
C LYS A 161 -6.29 -4.45 20.81
N PRO A 162 -6.61 -4.47 19.51
CA PRO A 162 -7.20 -3.33 18.82
C PRO A 162 -8.55 -2.94 19.44
N ILE A 163 -8.67 -1.68 19.85
CA ILE A 163 -9.91 -1.07 20.30
C ILE A 163 -10.48 -0.26 19.15
N ARG A 164 -11.71 -0.58 18.73
CA ARG A 164 -12.45 0.17 17.73
C ARG A 164 -13.40 1.13 18.43
N LEU A 165 -13.11 2.43 18.32
CA LEU A 165 -13.97 3.48 18.87
C LEU A 165 -15.33 3.50 18.17
N ASP A 166 -16.33 4.16 18.76
CA ASP A 166 -17.67 4.31 18.17
C ASP A 166 -17.68 5.19 16.90
N CYS A 167 -16.57 5.85 16.58
CA CYS A 167 -16.35 6.51 15.29
C CYS A 167 -15.74 5.58 14.23
N GLY A 168 -15.44 4.31 14.56
CA GLY A 168 -14.84 3.32 13.67
C GLY A 168 -13.31 3.31 13.65
N HIS A 169 -12.63 4.30 14.25
CA HIS A 169 -11.16 4.38 14.26
C HIS A 169 -10.52 3.37 15.23
N LEU A 170 -9.35 2.86 14.84
CA LEU A 170 -8.66 1.76 15.49
C LEU A 170 -7.42 2.23 16.26
N TYR A 171 -7.23 1.73 17.48
CA TYR A 171 -6.07 2.03 18.31
C TYR A 171 -5.62 0.81 19.12
N CYS A 172 -4.38 0.81 19.61
CA CYS A 172 -3.96 -0.14 20.64
C CYS A 172 -4.64 0.15 21.97
N VAL A 173 -5.00 -0.89 22.75
CA VAL A 173 -5.54 -0.70 24.10
C VAL A 173 -4.63 0.13 25.00
N ARG A 174 -3.31 -0.10 24.96
CA ARG A 174 -2.31 0.65 25.74
C ARG A 174 -2.27 2.12 25.33
N CYS A 175 -2.29 2.39 24.03
CA CYS A 175 -2.26 3.76 23.51
C CYS A 175 -3.50 4.56 23.96
N LEU A 176 -4.69 3.94 23.92
CA LEU A 176 -5.89 4.60 24.44
C LEU A 176 -5.86 4.80 25.96
N MET A 177 -5.34 3.85 26.73
CA MET A 177 -5.19 4.05 28.18
C MET A 177 -4.25 5.21 28.50
N LYS A 178 -3.13 5.34 27.77
CA LYS A 178 -2.23 6.50 27.89
C LYS A 178 -2.94 7.80 27.49
N ALA A 179 -3.69 7.81 26.38
CA ALA A 179 -4.48 8.97 25.96
C ALA A 179 -5.52 9.39 27.02
N LYS A 180 -6.23 8.44 27.63
CA LYS A 180 -7.16 8.69 28.73
C LYS A 180 -6.49 9.32 29.95
N ARG A 181 -5.31 8.84 30.33
CA ARG A 181 -4.52 9.41 31.45
C ARG A 181 -4.09 10.86 31.18
N LEU A 182 -3.85 11.20 29.92
CA LEU A 182 -3.56 12.56 29.46
C LEU A 182 -4.83 13.41 29.24
N ASN A 183 -5.99 12.96 29.73
CA ASN A 183 -7.29 13.61 29.57
C ASN A 183 -7.71 13.88 28.11
N ILE A 184 -7.21 13.08 27.16
CA ILE A 184 -7.65 13.14 25.76
C ILE A 184 -8.98 12.37 25.65
N ARG A 185 -10.07 13.11 25.43
CA ARG A 185 -11.45 12.57 25.40
C ARG A 185 -11.95 12.25 23.99
N ASP A 186 -11.46 12.99 23.00
CA ASP A 186 -11.96 12.94 21.63
C ASP A 186 -11.09 12.07 20.73
N CYS A 187 -11.64 11.61 19.61
CA CYS A 187 -10.86 10.82 18.65
C CYS A 187 -9.72 11.64 18.02
N PRO A 188 -8.45 11.18 18.08
CA PRO A 188 -7.33 11.87 17.44
C PRO A 188 -7.42 12.00 15.91
N ILE A 189 -8.25 11.18 15.24
CA ILE A 189 -8.40 11.22 13.78
C ILE A 189 -9.56 12.14 13.37
N CYS A 190 -10.78 11.84 13.81
CA CYS A 190 -11.96 12.56 13.35
C CYS A 190 -12.53 13.57 14.34
N ARG A 191 -11.91 13.72 15.51
CA ARG A 191 -12.34 14.66 16.57
C ARG A 191 -13.77 14.44 17.06
N LYS A 192 -14.37 13.25 16.82
CA LYS A 192 -15.67 12.90 17.40
C LYS A 192 -15.56 13.01 18.94
N PRO A 193 -16.47 13.72 19.61
CA PRO A 193 -16.33 14.01 21.03
C PRO A 193 -16.51 12.76 21.89
N ASP A 194 -15.80 12.70 23.01
CA ASP A 194 -15.92 11.71 24.10
C ASP A 194 -15.74 10.22 23.73
N VAL A 195 -15.47 9.88 22.47
CA VAL A 195 -15.34 8.47 22.06
C VAL A 195 -14.11 7.78 22.64
N VAL A 196 -13.03 8.51 22.93
CA VAL A 196 -11.89 7.94 23.65
C VAL A 196 -12.27 7.73 25.11
N TYR A 197 -12.93 8.71 25.73
CA TYR A 197 -13.40 8.61 27.11
C TYR A 197 -14.35 7.42 27.32
N ASN A 198 -15.33 7.25 26.42
CA ASN A 198 -16.33 6.18 26.48
C ASN A 198 -15.79 4.78 26.12
N ALA A 199 -14.64 4.70 25.47
CA ALA A 199 -14.05 3.43 25.04
C ALA A 199 -13.77 2.50 26.23
N ASN A 200 -14.33 1.30 26.19
CA ASN A 200 -14.19 0.31 27.26
C ASN A 200 -13.82 -1.08 26.69
N LYS A 201 -13.85 -2.11 27.54
CA LYS A 201 -13.47 -3.48 27.15
C LYS A 201 -14.33 -4.03 26.00
N ASN A 202 -15.58 -3.59 25.88
CA ASN A 202 -16.52 -4.06 24.83
C ASN A 202 -16.12 -3.57 23.43
N ASN A 203 -15.31 -2.51 23.33
CA ASN A 203 -14.79 -1.99 22.07
C ASN A 203 -13.60 -2.82 21.52
N LEU A 204 -13.19 -3.90 22.21
CA LEU A 204 -12.12 -4.79 21.75
C LEU A 204 -12.55 -5.57 20.50
N ASP A 205 -11.87 -5.32 19.39
CA ASP A 205 -12.11 -6.01 18.13
C ASP A 205 -11.37 -7.36 18.09
N VAL A 206 -11.96 -8.35 18.77
CA VAL A 206 -11.40 -9.71 18.87
C VAL A 206 -11.27 -10.37 17.51
N LYS A 207 -12.24 -10.15 16.61
CA LYS A 207 -12.20 -10.72 15.24
C LYS A 207 -11.01 -10.17 14.47
N LEU A 208 -10.79 -8.86 14.53
CA LEU A 208 -9.66 -8.23 13.87
C LEU A 208 -8.33 -8.68 14.49
N MET A 209 -8.26 -8.80 15.81
CA MET A 209 -7.06 -9.30 16.50
C MET A 209 -6.63 -10.69 15.97
N HIS A 210 -7.57 -11.63 15.83
CA HIS A 210 -7.29 -12.95 15.26
C HIS A 210 -6.87 -12.87 13.79
N LYS A 211 -7.57 -12.06 12.99
CA LYS A 211 -7.23 -11.83 11.59
C LYS A 211 -5.81 -11.29 11.43
N MET A 212 -5.41 -10.33 12.27
CA MET A 212 -4.08 -9.74 12.25
C MET A 212 -3.01 -10.76 12.66
N LYS A 213 -3.27 -11.56 13.70
CA LYS A 213 -2.37 -12.65 14.10
C LYS A 213 -2.16 -13.67 12.99
N ALA A 214 -3.23 -13.99 12.24
CA ALA A 214 -3.15 -14.92 11.12
C ALA A 214 -2.41 -14.32 9.91
N LYS A 215 -2.69 -13.06 9.55
CA LYS A 215 -2.15 -12.43 8.32
C LYS A 215 -0.79 -11.75 8.47
N PHE A 216 -0.46 -11.29 9.69
CA PHE A 216 0.72 -10.49 10.03
C PHE A 216 1.42 -11.02 11.29
N PRO A 217 1.84 -12.30 11.30
CA PRO A 217 2.33 -12.95 12.51
C PRO A 217 3.63 -12.32 13.04
N ARG A 218 4.52 -11.83 12.15
CA ARG A 218 5.77 -11.20 12.56
C ARG A 218 5.53 -9.86 13.25
N GLU A 219 4.73 -9.01 12.62
CA GLU A 219 4.40 -7.67 13.12
C GLU A 219 3.69 -7.79 14.48
N VAL A 220 2.72 -8.71 14.59
CA VAL A 220 2.03 -8.95 15.86
C VAL A 220 2.99 -9.47 16.94
N LYS A 221 3.93 -10.36 16.60
CA LYS A 221 4.92 -10.88 17.55
C LYS A 221 5.87 -9.78 18.03
N GLU A 222 6.37 -8.96 17.11
CA GLU A 222 7.23 -7.80 17.42
C GLU A 222 6.50 -6.84 18.36
N LYS A 223 5.24 -6.49 18.05
CA LYS A 223 4.44 -5.59 18.90
C LYS A 223 4.15 -6.16 20.28
N ILE A 224 3.90 -7.47 20.39
CA ILE A 224 3.72 -8.14 21.69
C ILE A 224 5.00 -8.02 22.53
N SER A 225 6.16 -8.25 21.92
CA SER A 225 7.45 -8.16 22.61
C SER A 225 7.71 -6.74 23.11
N GLU A 226 7.52 -5.75 22.25
CA GLU A 226 7.70 -4.34 22.60
C GLU A 226 6.73 -3.93 23.72
N SER A 227 5.44 -4.27 23.60
CA SER A 227 4.42 -3.97 24.63
C SER A 227 4.72 -4.62 25.99
N ARG A 228 5.42 -5.76 26.01
CA ARG A 228 5.90 -6.41 27.25
C ARG A 228 7.09 -5.67 27.83
N ASN A 229 8.06 -5.28 26.99
CA ASN A 229 9.23 -4.53 27.40
C ASN A 229 8.85 -3.16 27.97
N GLU A 230 7.92 -2.43 27.32
CA GLU A 230 7.36 -1.19 27.86
C GLU A 230 6.74 -1.40 29.24
N LYS A 231 5.97 -2.48 29.42
CA LYS A 231 5.32 -2.78 30.70
C LYS A 231 6.35 -3.01 31.81
N ALA A 232 7.36 -3.82 31.52
CA ALA A 232 8.43 -4.13 32.48
C ALA A 232 9.23 -2.87 32.86
N LYS A 233 9.47 -1.96 31.91
CA LYS A 233 10.10 -0.65 32.19
C LYS A 233 9.23 0.21 33.09
N GLU A 234 7.95 0.38 32.76
CA GLU A 234 6.99 1.16 33.57
C GLU A 234 6.87 0.60 35.00
N GLU A 235 6.84 -0.74 35.16
CA GLU A 235 6.82 -1.40 36.48
C GLU A 235 8.13 -1.20 37.24
N SER A 236 9.28 -1.31 36.56
CA SER A 236 10.60 -1.04 37.14
C SER A 236 10.74 0.41 37.60
N GLU A 237 10.33 1.37 36.79
CA GLU A 237 10.33 2.81 37.13
C GLU A 237 9.42 3.11 38.33
N HIS A 238 8.21 2.54 38.35
CA HIS A 238 7.29 2.68 39.47
C HIS A 238 7.87 2.10 40.77
N LEU A 239 8.54 0.94 40.70
CA LEU A 239 9.22 0.35 41.87
C LEU A 239 10.36 1.25 42.35
N LEU A 240 11.21 1.75 41.46
CA LEU A 240 12.30 2.67 41.81
C LEU A 240 11.77 3.95 42.47
N GLN A 241 10.67 4.50 41.96
CA GLN A 241 10.00 5.66 42.56
C GLN A 241 9.46 5.34 43.95
N MET A 242 8.83 4.18 44.14
CA MET A 242 8.31 3.73 45.44
C MET A 242 9.40 3.58 46.50
N TYR A 243 10.60 3.13 46.11
CA TYR A 243 11.77 3.00 47.00
C TYR A 243 12.62 4.27 47.10
N GLY A 244 12.17 5.40 46.55
CA GLY A 244 12.86 6.69 46.69
C GLY A 244 14.08 6.89 45.79
N TYR A 245 14.30 6.04 44.79
CA TYR A 245 15.40 6.14 43.82
C TYR A 245 15.01 6.94 42.54
N GLY A 246 13.87 7.63 42.54
CA GLY A 246 13.40 8.45 41.43
C GLY A 246 14.11 9.81 41.33
N ASN A 247 14.34 10.30 40.12
CA ASN A 247 15.02 11.56 39.85
C ASN A 247 14.17 12.76 40.37
N PRO A 248 14.66 13.59 41.32
CA PRO A 248 13.87 14.67 41.92
C PRO A 248 13.40 15.77 40.96
N ASN A 249 13.94 15.80 39.73
CA ASN A 249 13.69 16.87 38.75
C ASN A 249 12.81 16.46 37.55
N GLN A 250 12.12 15.32 37.58
CA GLN A 250 11.14 15.04 36.53
C GLN A 250 9.81 15.68 36.90
N CYS A 251 9.69 16.97 36.51
CA CYS A 251 8.49 17.78 36.63
C CYS A 251 7.27 16.98 36.15
N ALA A 252 6.39 16.60 37.10
CA ALA A 252 5.06 16.15 36.79
C ALA A 252 4.32 17.38 36.21
N ILE A 253 4.19 17.42 34.90
CA ILE A 253 3.32 18.40 34.25
C ILE A 253 1.89 18.07 34.71
N MET A 254 1.38 18.90 35.63
CA MET A 254 -0.03 19.00 36.01
C MET A 254 -0.87 19.52 34.85
#